data_AF-A0A5A7NAC5-F1
#
_entry.id   AF-A0A5A7NAC5-F1
#
_cell.length_a   1.000
_cell.length_b   1.000
_cell.length_c   1.000
_cell.angle_alpha   90.00
_cell.angle_beta   90.00
_cell.angle_gamma   90.00
#
_symmetry.space_group_name_H-M   'P 1'
#
loop_
_entity.id
_entity.type
_entity.pdbx_description
1 polymer ?
#
loop_
_entity_poly.entity_id
_entity_poly.type
_entity_poly.pdbx_seq_one_letter_code
_entity_poly.pdbx_strand_id
1 'polypeptide(L)'
;MSERSEKKMPSFEAFHAKDGPEDKSYFNRIGAAFPHKDGEGHTIALDAVPVDGRIVLRTPKERLEEAKSEKPRKRNRDERDR
;
A
#
# COMPACT_ATOMS: atom_id res chain seq x y z
N MET A 1 20.35 0.03 27.21
CA MET A 1 19.65 -0.40 25.99
C MET A 1 19.13 0.86 25.33
N SER A 2 19.52 1.12 24.08
CA SER A 2 19.34 2.43 23.46
C SER A 2 17.89 2.68 23.10
N GLU A 3 17.25 3.53 23.90
CA GLU A 3 15.92 4.09 23.67
C GLU A 3 16.00 5.00 22.43
N ARG A 4 15.76 4.44 21.24
CA ARG A 4 15.44 5.29 20.10
C ARG A 4 14.06 5.87 20.38
N SER A 5 14.02 7.15 20.71
CA SER A 5 12.84 7.98 20.56
C SER A 5 12.50 8.06 19.06
N GLU A 6 11.95 6.97 18.52
CA GLU A 6 11.56 6.89 17.12
C GLU A 6 10.37 7.82 16.91
N LYS A 7 10.64 8.95 16.23
CA LYS A 7 9.63 9.69 15.45
C LYS A 7 8.61 8.67 14.95
N LYS A 8 7.31 8.92 15.14
CA LYS A 8 6.19 8.10 14.61
C LYS A 8 6.26 8.05 13.08
N MET A 9 7.27 7.39 12.54
CA MET A 9 7.40 7.10 11.14
C MET A 9 6.47 5.94 10.89
N PRO A 10 5.60 6.02 9.88
CA PRO A 10 4.69 4.93 9.57
C PRO A 10 5.49 3.67 9.25
N SER A 11 5.25 2.60 10.00
CA SER A 11 5.93 1.33 9.77
C SER A 11 5.37 0.62 8.54
N PHE A 12 4.10 0.86 8.22
CA PHE A 12 3.43 0.29 7.06
C PHE A 12 2.60 1.33 6.32
N GLU A 13 2.46 1.17 5.01
CA GLU A 13 1.50 1.89 4.18
C GLU A 13 0.24 1.03 4.01
N ALA A 14 -0.93 1.65 4.08
CA ALA A 14 -2.22 0.98 3.92
C ALA A 14 -2.73 1.15 2.49
N PHE A 15 -3.07 0.03 1.85
CA PHE A 15 -3.58 -0.02 0.50
C PHE A 15 -4.95 -0.68 0.44
N HIS A 16 -5.85 -0.10 -0.33
CA HIS A 16 -7.02 -0.80 -0.81
C HIS A 16 -6.60 -1.69 -1.98
N ALA A 17 -6.70 -3.00 -1.78
CA ALA A 17 -6.49 -4.02 -2.79
C ALA A 17 -7.84 -4.45 -3.37
N LYS A 18 -7.96 -4.33 -4.69
CA LYS A 18 -9.15 -4.75 -5.44
C LYS A 18 -8.75 -5.61 -6.63
N ASP A 19 -9.46 -6.71 -6.80
CA ASP A 19 -9.28 -7.58 -7.96
C ASP A 19 -9.90 -6.92 -9.18
N GLY A 20 -9.09 -6.71 -10.21
CA GLY A 20 -9.47 -6.17 -11.49
C GLY A 20 -9.67 -7.27 -12.53
N PRO A 21 -10.23 -6.92 -13.70
CA PRO A 21 -10.34 -7.83 -14.82
C PRO A 21 -8.95 -8.32 -15.28
N GLU A 22 -8.90 -9.57 -15.77
CA GLU A 22 -7.69 -10.22 -16.28
C GLU A 22 -6.55 -10.39 -15.26
N ASP A 23 -6.86 -10.85 -14.03
CA ASP A 23 -5.87 -11.13 -12.97
C ASP A 23 -4.97 -9.92 -12.63
N LYS A 24 -5.51 -8.71 -12.80
CA LYS A 24 -4.82 -7.46 -12.46
C LYS A 24 -5.36 -6.93 -11.15
N SER A 25 -4.56 -6.98 -10.09
CA SER A 25 -4.91 -6.34 -8.82
C SER A 25 -4.59 -4.84 -8.85
N TYR A 26 -5.54 -4.03 -8.39
CA TYR A 26 -5.34 -2.59 -8.20
C TYR A 26 -5.01 -2.31 -6.73
N PHE A 27 -3.91 -1.60 -6.50
CA PHE A 27 -3.49 -1.15 -5.17
C PHE A 27 -3.54 0.37 -5.10
N ASN A 28 -4.50 0.88 -4.34
CA ASN A 28 -4.64 2.32 -4.09
C ASN A 28 -4.17 2.61 -2.67
N ARG A 29 -3.24 3.55 -2.50
CA ARG A 29 -2.84 3.99 -1.17
C ARG A 29 -4.01 4.73 -0.52
N ILE A 30 -4.43 4.26 0.64
CA ILE A 30 -5.55 4.83 1.41
C ILE A 30 -5.14 5.32 2.80
N GLY A 31 -3.89 5.10 3.20
CA GLY A 31 -3.41 5.56 4.50
C GLY A 31 -2.07 5.00 4.91
N ALA A 32 -1.82 4.98 6.22
CA ALA A 32 -0.61 4.47 6.83
C ALA A 32 -0.89 3.85 8.20
N ALA A 33 -0.09 2.86 8.61
CA ALA A 33 -0.18 2.22 9.92
C ALA A 33 1.03 2.56 10.79
N PHE A 34 0.73 2.81 12.06
CA PHE A 34 1.68 3.19 13.10
C PHE A 34 1.69 2.12 14.18
N PRO A 35 2.87 1.64 14.60
CA PRO A 35 2.96 0.66 15.67
C PRO A 35 2.52 1.29 16.99
N HIS A 36 1.91 0.48 17.84
CA HIS A 36 1.59 0.89 19.20
C HIS A 36 2.84 0.91 20.08
N LYS A 37 2.75 1.60 21.23
CA LYS A 37 3.86 1.73 22.19
C LYS A 37 4.17 0.43 22.94
N ASP A 38 3.16 -0.42 23.10
CA ASP A 38 3.27 -1.77 23.69
C ASP A 38 3.93 -2.77 22.72
N GLY A 39 4.10 -2.41 21.45
CA GLY A 39 4.57 -3.32 20.39
C GLY A 39 3.50 -4.32 19.94
N GLU A 40 2.30 -4.25 20.51
CA GLU A 40 1.20 -5.18 20.26
C GLU A 40 0.12 -4.48 19.43
N GLY A 41 0.35 -4.47 18.13
CA GLY A 41 -0.61 -3.99 17.15
C GLY A 41 -0.26 -2.65 16.54
N HIS A 42 -1.17 -2.19 15.68
CA HIS A 42 -0.98 -1.03 14.85
C HIS A 42 -2.26 -0.21 14.77
N THR A 43 -2.12 1.11 14.85
CA THR A 43 -3.18 2.06 14.53
C THR A 43 -3.07 2.43 13.05
N ILE A 44 -4.16 2.27 12.30
CA ILE A 44 -4.22 2.66 10.89
C ILE A 44 -4.88 4.04 10.79
N ALA A 45 -4.15 5.02 10.26
CA ALA A 45 -4.72 6.31 9.85
C ALA A 45 -5.14 6.22 8.39
N LEU A 46 -6.42 6.46 8.11
CA LEU A 46 -6.99 6.40 6.78
C LEU A 46 -7.24 7.81 6.24
N ASP A 47 -6.70 8.08 5.05
CA ASP A 47 -7.03 9.28 4.26
C ASP A 47 -8.33 9.06 3.46
N ALA A 48 -8.64 7.80 3.14
CA ALA A 48 -9.86 7.40 2.45
C ALA A 48 -10.36 6.05 2.98
N VAL A 49 -11.68 5.87 3.00
CA VAL A 49 -12.32 4.60 3.39
C VAL A 49 -12.86 3.91 2.14
N PRO A 50 -12.37 2.71 1.80
CA PRO A 50 -12.89 1.97 0.65
C PRO A 50 -14.31 1.44 0.94
N VAL A 51 -15.15 1.40 -0.10
CA VAL A 51 -16.53 0.90 -0.01
C VAL A 51 -16.58 -0.64 -0.06
N ASP A 52 -15.61 -1.26 -0.73
CA ASP A 52 -15.49 -2.71 -0.91
C ASP A 52 -14.01 -3.15 -0.87
N GLY A 53 -13.75 -4.44 -1.06
CA GLY A 53 -12.39 -4.98 -1.18
C GLY A 53 -11.71 -5.27 0.16
N ARG A 54 -10.37 -5.20 0.18
CA ARG A 54 -9.53 -5.50 1.37
C ARG A 54 -8.47 -4.43 1.59
N ILE A 55 -8.10 -4.21 2.85
CA ILE A 55 -6.99 -3.34 3.23
C ILE A 55 -5.76 -4.19 3.47
N VAL A 56 -4.66 -3.88 2.79
CA VAL A 56 -3.37 -4.56 2.92
C VAL A 56 -2.35 -3.58 3.48
N LEU A 57 -1.62 -4.01 4.51
CA LEU A 57 -0.50 -3.25 5.08
C LEU A 57 0.81 -3.80 4.51
N ARG A 58 1.64 -2.92 3.94
CA ARG A 58 2.96 -3.29 3.39
C ARG A 58 4.03 -2.34 3.87
N THR A 59 5.26 -2.84 4.03
CA THR A 59 6.38 -1.94 4.33
C THR A 59 6.74 -1.10 3.09
N PRO A 60 7.23 0.13 3.27
CA PRO A 60 7.69 0.97 2.14
C PRO A 60 8.77 0.30 1.29
N LYS A 61 9.59 -0.59 1.87
CA LYS A 61 10.66 -1.31 1.17
C LYS A 61 10.12 -2.45 0.31
N GLU A 62 9.14 -3.22 0.79
CA GLU A 62 8.51 -4.29 0.00
C GLU A 62 7.90 -3.75 -1.30
N ARG A 63 7.26 -2.58 -1.26
CA ARG A 63 6.70 -1.94 -2.46
C ARG A 63 7.77 -1.60 -3.50
N LEU A 64 8.95 -1.14 -3.08
CA LEU A 64 10.02 -0.78 -4.02
C LEU A 64 10.54 -2.01 -4.79
N GLU A 65 10.49 -3.18 -4.18
CA GLU A 65 10.91 -4.45 -4.80
C GLU A 65 9.78 -5.10 -5.61
N GLU A 66 8.53 -4.97 -5.17
CA GLU A 66 7.35 -5.43 -5.93
C GLU A 66 7.16 -4.61 -7.21
N ALA A 67 7.30 -3.28 -7.14
CA ALA A 67 7.24 -2.39 -8.30
C ALA A 67 8.39 -2.57 -9.31
N LYS A 68 9.52 -3.17 -8.90
CA LYS A 68 10.63 -3.53 -9.80
C LYS A 68 10.45 -4.90 -10.44
N SER A 69 9.75 -5.82 -9.76
CA SER A 69 9.54 -7.19 -10.24
C SER A 69 8.31 -7.32 -11.15
N GLU A 70 7.30 -6.44 -11.01
CA GLU A 70 6.25 -6.27 -12.02
C GLU A 70 6.80 -5.50 -13.23
N LYS A 71 7.21 -6.23 -14.27
CA LYS A 71 7.58 -5.66 -15.59
C LYS A 71 6.55 -4.61 -16.01
N PRO A 72 6.96 -3.44 -16.57
CA PRO A 72 6.05 -2.39 -16.97
C PRO A 72 5.11 -2.94 -18.05
N ARG A 73 3.87 -3.26 -17.67
CA ARG A 73 2.83 -3.61 -18.64
C ARG A 73 2.53 -2.33 -19.41
N LYS A 74 3.06 -2.24 -20.64
CA LYS A 74 2.71 -1.22 -21.63
C LYS A 74 1.18 -1.09 -21.62
N ARG A 75 0.67 0.01 -21.06
CA ARG A 75 -0.69 0.45 -21.35
C ARG A 75 -0.66 0.91 -22.81
N ASN A 76 -0.99 0.00 -23.73
CA ASN A 76 -1.32 0.39 -25.10
C ASN A 76 -2.56 1.29 -24.99
N ARG A 77 -2.32 2.59 -24.97
CA ARG A 77 -3.32 3.65 -24.93
C ARG A 77 -3.39 4.28 -26.31
N ASP A 78 -3.43 3.46 -27.36
CA ASP A 78 -3.51 3.91 -28.74
C ASP A 78 -4.50 3.02 -29.48
N GLU A 79 -5.79 3.21 -29.20
CA GLU A 79 -6.89 2.71 -30.06
C GLU A 79 -8.19 3.50 -29.86
N ARG A 80 -8.07 4.76 -29.42
CA ARG A 80 -9.15 5.75 -29.43
C ARG A 80 -8.61 7.04 -30.02
N ASP A 81 -8.37 7.03 -31.33
CA ASP A 81 -8.42 8.21 -32.22
C ASP A 81 -7.87 7.83 -33.61
N ARG A 82 -8.68 7.14 -34.43
CA ARG A 82 -8.89 7.33 -35.89
C ARG A 82 -9.62 6.16 -36.52
#